data_AF-A0A522Z2R4-F1
#
_entry.id   AF-A0A522Z2R4-F1
#
_cell.length_a   1.000
_cell.length_b   1.000
_cell.length_c   1.000
_cell.angle_alpha   90.00
_cell.angle_beta   90.00
_cell.angle_gamma   90.00
#
_symmetry.space_group_name_H-M   'P 1'
#
loop_
_entity.id
_entity.type
_entity.pdbx_description
1 polymer ?
#
loop_
_entity_poly.entity_id
_entity_poly.type
_entity_poly.pdbx_seq_one_letter_code
_entity_poly.pdbx_strand_id
1 'polypeptide(L)'
;MTPTFSGAPPFFRAACAVVRGFAGLTKGLSLEGLEHLPPSGPVIVAGNHVSLIEGPLVGYAVGRVRQPSFMIKEELFRFPPLGWTLRELGGIPLDRGGRGDVKALRRALNVLAGGGCMVVFPEGTRSKDGQPLKPKAGVGLLARQSGAPVVPVRARNTLSALSGERPYRLTFGAPVPAPPKDPEDSRSADRAFAEAVMAAIFAL
;
A
#
# COMPACT_ATOMS: atom_id res chain seq x y z
N MET A 1 3.83 -21.32 -1.23
CA MET A 1 2.59 -21.25 -0.43
C MET A 1 1.59 -20.36 -1.14
N THR A 2 0.48 -20.95 -1.59
CA THR A 2 -0.71 -20.28 -2.13
C THR A 2 -1.35 -19.45 -1.01
N PRO A 3 -1.74 -18.18 -1.23
CA PRO A 3 -2.48 -17.42 -0.24
C PRO A 3 -3.83 -18.10 -0.08
N THR A 4 -4.03 -18.72 1.07
CA THR A 4 -5.33 -19.24 1.50
C THR A 4 -6.07 -18.11 2.20
N PHE A 5 -6.58 -17.16 1.41
CA PHE A 5 -7.85 -16.57 1.78
C PHE A 5 -8.88 -17.67 1.58
N SER A 6 -9.39 -18.23 2.67
CA SER A 6 -10.64 -18.98 2.62
C SER A 6 -11.70 -18.04 2.04
N GLY A 7 -12.06 -18.22 0.76
CA GLY A 7 -13.08 -17.40 0.07
C GLY A 7 -12.58 -16.37 -0.96
N ALA A 8 -11.30 -16.32 -1.31
CA ALA A 8 -10.83 -15.42 -2.38
C ALA A 8 -11.55 -15.71 -3.72
N PRO A 9 -12.15 -14.70 -4.40
CA PRO A 9 -12.82 -14.89 -5.69
C PRO A 9 -11.89 -15.54 -6.72
N PRO A 10 -12.39 -16.42 -7.62
CA PRO A 10 -11.56 -17.08 -8.65
C PRO A 10 -10.71 -16.10 -9.46
N PHE A 11 -11.19 -14.88 -9.67
CA PHE A 11 -10.48 -13.84 -10.41
C PHE A 11 -9.36 -13.15 -9.60
N PHE A 12 -9.41 -13.11 -8.26
CA PHE A 12 -8.25 -12.69 -7.45
C PHE A 12 -7.11 -13.69 -7.61
N ARG A 13 -7.43 -14.98 -7.67
CA ARG A 13 -6.46 -16.03 -7.96
C ARG A 13 -5.88 -15.84 -9.36
N ALA A 14 -6.69 -15.38 -10.33
CA ALA A 14 -6.25 -15.03 -11.69
C ALA A 14 -5.37 -13.77 -11.73
N ALA A 15 -5.72 -12.67 -11.04
CA ALA A 15 -4.88 -11.47 -10.93
C ALA A 15 -3.57 -11.76 -10.21
N CYS A 16 -3.62 -12.53 -9.12
CA CYS A 16 -2.43 -13.07 -8.47
C CYS A 16 -1.67 -14.04 -9.38
N ALA A 17 -2.34 -14.77 -10.28
CA ALA A 17 -1.72 -15.65 -11.27
C ALA A 17 -1.10 -14.86 -12.44
N VAL A 18 -1.61 -13.67 -12.76
CA VAL A 18 -0.99 -12.73 -13.72
C VAL A 18 0.23 -12.08 -13.08
N VAL A 19 0.12 -11.61 -11.83
CA VAL A 19 1.28 -11.14 -11.05
C VAL A 19 2.29 -12.26 -10.87
N ARG A 20 1.84 -13.50 -10.59
CA ARG A 20 2.70 -14.69 -10.58
C ARG A 20 3.14 -15.15 -11.95
N GLY A 21 2.49 -14.82 -13.05
CA GLY A 21 2.96 -15.14 -14.40
C GLY A 21 4.07 -14.19 -14.79
N PHE A 22 3.90 -12.91 -14.44
CA PHE A 22 4.91 -11.86 -14.57
C PHE A 22 6.10 -12.08 -13.62
N ALA A 23 5.84 -12.55 -12.39
CA ALA A 23 6.84 -12.92 -11.39
C ALA A 23 7.35 -14.37 -11.52
N GLY A 24 6.65 -15.23 -12.27
CA GLY A 24 6.82 -16.69 -12.36
C GLY A 24 7.67 -17.15 -13.54
N LEU A 25 8.40 -16.23 -14.15
CA LEU A 25 9.79 -16.51 -14.47
C LEU A 25 10.56 -16.58 -13.13
N THR A 26 10.41 -17.71 -12.43
CA THR A 26 10.59 -17.94 -10.99
C THR A 26 12.04 -17.86 -10.48
N LYS A 27 12.66 -16.68 -10.54
CA LYS A 27 13.83 -16.29 -9.72
C LYS A 27 13.74 -14.85 -9.19
N GLY A 28 12.57 -14.20 -9.28
CA GLY A 28 12.49 -12.73 -9.35
C GLY A 28 11.81 -11.96 -8.22
N LEU A 29 11.36 -12.54 -7.11
CA LEU A 29 10.77 -11.79 -5.98
C LEU A 29 11.33 -12.29 -4.64
N SER A 30 12.00 -11.41 -3.90
CA SER A 30 12.48 -11.63 -2.52
C SER A 30 11.58 -10.88 -1.54
N LEU A 31 11.12 -11.56 -0.49
CA LEU A 31 10.29 -10.98 0.57
C LEU A 31 10.98 -11.19 1.92
N GLU A 32 11.15 -10.12 2.67
CA GLU A 32 11.78 -10.11 3.99
C GLU A 32 10.93 -9.31 4.98
N GLY A 33 10.92 -9.70 6.25
CA GLY A 33 10.25 -8.95 7.32
C GLY A 33 8.72 -9.04 7.31
N LEU A 34 8.13 -9.98 6.57
CA LEU A 34 6.67 -10.10 6.47
C LEU A 34 6.02 -10.40 7.82
N GLU A 35 6.77 -10.98 8.75
CA GLU A 35 6.43 -11.17 10.16
C GLU A 35 6.13 -9.87 10.92
N HIS A 36 6.61 -8.71 10.44
CA HIS A 36 6.26 -7.41 11.00
C HIS A 36 4.82 -6.98 10.69
N LEU A 37 4.14 -7.64 9.74
CA LEU A 37 2.76 -7.34 9.39
C LEU A 37 1.80 -8.03 10.38
N PRO A 38 1.03 -7.28 11.19
CA PRO A 38 0.09 -7.87 12.13
C PRO A 38 -1.02 -8.64 11.38
N PRO A 39 -1.33 -9.89 11.78
CA PRO A 39 -2.34 -10.71 11.09
C PRO A 39 -3.77 -10.16 11.27
N SER A 40 -4.03 -9.38 12.32
CA SER A 40 -5.31 -8.79 12.66
C SER A 40 -5.16 -7.39 13.26
N GLY A 41 -6.28 -6.69 13.44
CA GLY A 41 -6.29 -5.31 13.94
C GLY A 41 -5.96 -4.27 12.86
N PRO A 42 -6.18 -2.97 13.13
CA PRO A 42 -5.93 -1.92 12.16
C PRO A 42 -4.44 -1.87 11.82
N VAL A 43 -4.10 -1.80 10.54
CA VAL A 43 -2.71 -1.57 10.10
C VAL A 43 -2.67 -0.76 8.81
N ILE A 44 -1.66 0.10 8.71
CA ILE A 44 -1.32 0.79 7.49
C ILE A 44 0.00 0.22 6.97
N VAL A 45 0.04 -0.20 5.71
CA VAL A 45 1.27 -0.62 5.03
C VAL A 45 1.69 0.53 4.12
N ALA A 46 2.83 1.15 4.40
CA ALA A 46 3.32 2.32 3.66
C ALA A 46 4.54 1.96 2.81
N GLY A 47 4.45 2.14 1.49
CA GLY A 47 5.55 1.84 0.56
C GLY A 47 6.03 3.03 -0.27
N ASN A 48 7.24 2.94 -0.82
CA ASN A 48 7.68 3.86 -1.88
C ASN A 48 6.93 3.62 -3.19
N HIS A 49 6.83 4.66 -4.04
CA HIS A 49 6.09 4.60 -5.29
C HIS A 49 6.87 5.13 -6.51
N VAL A 50 7.86 4.37 -6.98
CA VAL A 50 8.67 4.74 -8.16
C VAL A 50 8.18 4.08 -9.47
N SER A 51 7.29 3.09 -9.42
CA SER A 51 6.74 2.45 -10.63
C SER A 51 5.33 1.85 -10.46
N LEU A 52 4.72 1.35 -11.54
CA LEU A 52 3.37 0.77 -11.47
C LEU A 52 3.34 -0.61 -10.78
N ILE A 53 4.46 -1.32 -10.73
CA ILE A 53 4.50 -2.71 -10.29
C ILE A 53 4.46 -2.86 -8.76
N GLU A 54 4.75 -1.79 -8.01
CA GLU A 54 4.78 -1.81 -6.54
C GLU A 54 3.41 -2.10 -5.94
N GLY A 55 2.34 -1.49 -6.47
CA GLY A 55 0.97 -1.77 -6.01
C GLY A 55 0.63 -3.26 -6.05
N PRO A 56 0.75 -3.92 -7.21
CA PRO A 56 0.56 -5.37 -7.33
C PRO A 56 1.51 -6.22 -6.46
N LEU A 57 2.81 -5.88 -6.38
CA LEU A 57 3.77 -6.65 -5.59
C LEU A 57 3.49 -6.57 -4.09
N VAL A 58 3.26 -5.37 -3.57
CA VAL A 58 2.91 -5.14 -2.16
C VAL A 58 1.56 -5.79 -1.85
N GLY A 59 0.57 -5.64 -2.73
CA GLY A 59 -0.73 -6.30 -2.57
C GLY A 59 -0.65 -7.82 -2.53
N TYR A 60 0.19 -8.41 -3.38
CA TYR A 60 0.47 -9.84 -3.36
C TYR A 60 1.13 -10.26 -2.04
N ALA A 61 2.16 -9.54 -1.58
CA ALA A 61 2.87 -9.86 -0.35
C ALA A 61 1.97 -9.72 0.89
N VAL A 62 1.23 -8.61 1.02
CA VAL A 62 0.27 -8.37 2.11
C VAL A 62 -0.85 -9.41 2.08
N GLY A 63 -1.35 -9.75 0.89
CA GLY A 63 -2.36 -10.80 0.68
C GLY A 63 -1.91 -12.22 1.08
N ARG A 64 -0.64 -12.44 1.41
CA ARG A 64 -0.20 -13.70 2.04
C ARG A 64 -0.54 -13.77 3.53
N VAL A 65 -0.85 -12.63 4.15
CA VAL A 65 -1.14 -12.50 5.58
C VAL A 65 -2.61 -12.11 5.79
N ARG A 66 -3.11 -11.10 5.07
CA ARG A 66 -4.45 -10.52 5.27
C ARG A 66 -4.89 -9.64 4.10
N GLN A 67 -6.19 -9.30 4.03
CA GLN A 67 -6.76 -8.60 2.87
C GLN A 67 -6.27 -7.15 2.81
N PRO A 68 -5.53 -6.76 1.76
CA PRO A 68 -5.14 -5.37 1.56
C PRO A 68 -6.33 -4.54 1.03
N SER A 69 -6.32 -3.25 1.31
CA SER A 69 -7.20 -2.25 0.70
C SER A 69 -6.39 -1.08 0.19
N PHE A 70 -6.75 -0.54 -0.98
CA PHE A 70 -5.94 0.46 -1.69
C PHE A 70 -6.79 1.66 -2.09
N MET A 71 -6.22 2.87 -2.01
CA MET A 71 -6.83 4.03 -2.67
C MET A 71 -6.35 4.10 -4.14
N ILE A 72 -7.27 3.79 -5.06
CA ILE A 72 -6.98 3.62 -6.49
C ILE A 72 -7.69 4.70 -7.28
N LYS A 73 -7.03 5.20 -8.33
CA LYS A 73 -7.54 6.24 -9.22
C LYS A 73 -8.95 5.90 -9.74
N GLU A 74 -9.93 6.78 -9.50
CA GLU A 74 -11.35 6.54 -9.77
C GLU A 74 -11.64 6.13 -11.23
N GLU A 75 -10.91 6.67 -12.19
CA GLU A 75 -11.09 6.39 -13.61
C GLU A 75 -10.85 4.91 -13.96
N LEU A 76 -10.05 4.18 -13.17
CA LEU A 76 -9.86 2.74 -13.35
C LEU A 76 -11.11 1.92 -12.99
N PHE A 77 -12.02 2.48 -12.20
CA PHE A 77 -13.29 1.83 -11.83
C PHE A 77 -14.38 1.98 -12.89
N ARG A 78 -14.18 2.83 -13.90
CA ARG A 78 -15.15 3.07 -14.99
C ARG A 78 -15.16 1.94 -16.02
N PHE A 79 -14.11 1.12 -16.08
CA PHE A 79 -14.03 -0.05 -16.96
C PHE A 79 -14.66 -1.26 -16.25
N PRO A 80 -15.80 -1.82 -16.68
CA PRO A 80 -16.59 -2.74 -15.85
C PRO A 80 -15.84 -3.98 -15.33
N PRO A 81 -15.05 -4.72 -16.14
CA PRO A 81 -14.31 -5.89 -15.64
C PRO A 81 -13.22 -5.50 -14.63
N LEU A 82 -12.52 -4.41 -14.91
CA LEU A 82 -11.45 -3.90 -14.05
C LEU A 82 -12.03 -3.30 -12.76
N GLY A 83 -13.05 -2.47 -12.85
CA GLY A 83 -13.67 -1.80 -11.72
C GLY A 83 -14.36 -2.76 -10.76
N TRP A 84 -15.01 -3.82 -11.26
CA TRP A 84 -15.52 -4.89 -10.40
C TRP A 84 -14.38 -5.57 -9.65
N THR A 85 -13.32 -5.96 -10.37
CA THR A 85 -12.12 -6.55 -9.78
C THR A 85 -11.52 -5.67 -8.70
N LEU A 86 -11.29 -4.39 -8.99
CA LEU A 86 -10.68 -3.46 -8.04
C LEU A 86 -11.50 -3.36 -6.75
N ARG A 87 -12.84 -3.40 -6.81
CA ARG A 87 -13.69 -3.40 -5.61
C ARG A 87 -13.53 -4.67 -4.77
N GLU A 88 -13.54 -5.84 -5.43
CA GLU A 88 -13.31 -7.13 -4.76
C GLU A 88 -11.93 -7.19 -4.07
N LEU A 89 -10.94 -6.49 -4.63
CA LEU A 89 -9.59 -6.37 -4.06
C LEU A 89 -9.45 -5.32 -2.95
N GLY A 90 -10.57 -4.80 -2.41
CA GLY A 90 -10.55 -3.75 -1.38
C GLY A 90 -10.16 -2.38 -1.94
N GLY A 91 -10.34 -2.16 -3.25
CA GLY A 91 -10.06 -0.89 -3.91
C GLY A 91 -11.09 0.18 -3.55
N ILE A 92 -10.59 1.28 -3.03
CA ILE A 92 -11.31 2.51 -2.72
C ILE A 92 -11.08 3.50 -3.87
N PRO A 93 -12.11 3.87 -4.63
CA PRO A 93 -12.00 4.91 -5.65
C PRO A 93 -11.53 6.24 -5.05
N LEU A 94 -10.49 6.82 -5.64
CA LEU A 94 -9.87 8.07 -5.22
C LEU A 94 -9.87 9.05 -6.39
N ASP A 95 -10.58 10.17 -6.22
CA ASP A 95 -10.47 11.32 -7.11
C ASP A 95 -9.17 12.10 -6.79
N ARG A 96 -8.31 12.26 -7.80
CA ARG A 96 -7.04 13.00 -7.72
C ARG A 96 -7.10 14.38 -8.39
N GLY A 97 -8.21 14.73 -9.05
CA GLY A 97 -8.39 16.00 -9.76
C GLY A 97 -8.86 17.16 -8.86
N GLY A 98 -9.49 16.85 -7.72
CA GLY A 98 -10.02 17.85 -6.78
C GLY A 98 -9.08 18.21 -5.61
N ARG A 99 -9.54 19.13 -4.74
CA ARG A 99 -8.88 19.52 -3.47
C ARG A 99 -9.03 18.43 -2.39
N GLY A 100 -8.46 17.25 -2.63
CA GLY A 100 -8.47 16.12 -1.70
C GLY A 100 -9.81 15.39 -1.63
N ASP A 101 -9.80 14.07 -1.82
CA ASP A 101 -11.00 13.25 -1.76
C ASP A 101 -11.32 12.82 -0.32
N VAL A 102 -12.10 13.65 0.37
CA VAL A 102 -12.59 13.38 1.74
C VAL A 102 -13.38 12.08 1.80
N LYS A 103 -14.08 11.67 0.72
CA LYS A 103 -14.86 10.43 0.70
C LYS A 103 -13.94 9.21 0.65
N ALA A 104 -12.86 9.25 -0.13
CA ALA A 104 -11.86 8.19 -0.13
C ALA A 104 -11.19 8.06 1.24
N LEU A 105 -10.85 9.20 1.87
CA LEU A 105 -10.25 9.21 3.19
C LEU A 105 -11.16 8.62 4.27
N ARG A 106 -12.45 8.99 4.27
CA ARG A 106 -13.45 8.41 5.18
C ARG A 106 -13.59 6.89 4.97
N ARG A 107 -13.61 6.42 3.72
CA ARG A 107 -13.66 4.99 3.41
C ARG A 107 -12.41 4.27 3.93
N ALA A 108 -11.22 4.85 3.79
CA ALA A 108 -9.99 4.29 4.33
C ALA A 108 -10.01 4.23 5.87
N LEU A 109 -10.52 5.26 6.53
CA LEU A 109 -10.72 5.27 7.98
C LEU A 109 -11.74 4.21 8.44
N ASN A 110 -12.81 3.98 7.68
CA ASN A 110 -13.77 2.92 7.99
C ASN A 110 -13.13 1.52 7.88
N VAL A 111 -12.26 1.29 6.88
CA VAL A 111 -11.49 0.04 6.78
C VAL A 111 -10.63 -0.14 8.03
N LEU A 112 -9.91 0.90 8.46
CA LEU A 112 -9.07 0.84 9.66
C LEU A 112 -9.91 0.67 10.93
N ALA A 113 -11.03 1.36 11.08
CA ALA A 113 -11.93 1.21 12.22
C ALA A 113 -12.50 -0.21 12.34
N GLY A 114 -12.73 -0.90 11.21
CA GLY A 114 -13.08 -2.32 11.16
C GLY A 114 -11.91 -3.29 11.41
N GLY A 115 -10.73 -2.78 11.79
CA GLY A 115 -9.53 -3.58 11.99
C GLY A 115 -8.90 -4.09 10.71
N GLY A 116 -9.12 -3.42 9.57
CA GLY A 116 -8.60 -3.77 8.24
C GLY A 116 -7.16 -3.31 7.97
N CYS A 117 -6.69 -3.55 6.74
CA CYS A 117 -5.34 -3.20 6.29
C CYS A 117 -5.38 -2.23 5.12
N MET A 118 -4.85 -1.01 5.31
CA MET A 118 -4.73 -0.02 4.25
C MET A 118 -3.31 0.00 3.68
N VAL A 119 -3.17 -0.18 2.38
CA VAL A 119 -1.90 0.03 1.67
C VAL A 119 -1.88 1.44 1.09
N VAL A 120 -0.84 2.20 1.43
CA VAL A 120 -0.67 3.59 1.03
C VAL A 120 0.74 3.86 0.53
N PHE A 121 0.85 4.83 -0.35
CA PHE A 121 2.12 5.31 -0.89
C PHE A 121 2.26 6.78 -0.50
N PRO A 122 3.12 7.13 0.48
CA PRO A 122 3.16 8.49 1.05
C PRO A 122 3.43 9.59 0.03
N GLU A 123 4.14 9.28 -1.06
CA GLU A 123 4.41 10.18 -2.19
C GLU A 123 3.12 10.67 -2.89
N GLY A 124 2.05 9.87 -2.86
CA GLY A 124 0.74 10.18 -3.44
C GLY A 124 0.69 10.26 -4.97
N THR A 125 1.84 10.13 -5.64
CA THR A 125 2.00 9.97 -7.09
C THR A 125 3.33 9.26 -7.36
N ARG A 126 3.55 8.85 -8.60
CA ARG A 126 4.82 8.25 -9.02
C ARG A 126 5.86 9.33 -9.29
N SER A 127 7.11 9.05 -8.92
CA SER A 127 8.26 9.81 -9.43
C SER A 127 8.45 9.57 -10.93
N LYS A 128 8.72 10.63 -11.69
CA LYS A 128 9.05 10.52 -13.12
C LYS A 128 10.53 10.14 -13.34
N ASP A 129 11.36 10.42 -12.35
CA ASP A 129 12.82 10.38 -12.48
C ASP A 129 13.43 9.29 -11.56
N GLY A 130 12.57 8.47 -10.94
CA GLY A 130 12.94 7.42 -9.98
C GLY A 130 13.36 7.92 -8.60
N GLN A 131 13.44 9.24 -8.41
CA GLN A 131 13.80 9.87 -7.13
C GLN A 131 12.61 9.97 -6.17
N PRO A 132 12.78 9.76 -4.86
CA PRO A 132 11.68 9.85 -3.90
C PRO A 132 11.04 11.24 -3.88
N LEU A 133 9.70 11.29 -3.93
CA LEU A 133 8.98 12.56 -3.77
C LEU A 133 8.77 12.91 -2.29
N LYS A 134 8.55 14.19 -2.00
CA LYS A 134 8.15 14.61 -0.65
C LYS A 134 6.85 13.90 -0.24
N PRO A 135 6.76 13.37 0.99
CA PRO A 135 5.57 12.66 1.43
C PRO A 135 4.43 13.65 1.65
N LYS A 136 3.20 13.19 1.36
CA LYS A 136 1.97 13.89 1.71
C LYS A 136 1.52 13.49 3.11
N ALA A 137 0.89 14.42 3.82
CA ALA A 137 0.39 14.23 5.19
C ALA A 137 -0.69 13.14 5.34
N GLY A 138 -1.24 12.60 4.24
CA GLY A 138 -2.36 11.66 4.28
C GLY A 138 -2.10 10.37 5.07
N VAL A 139 -0.87 9.84 5.04
CA VAL A 139 -0.51 8.67 5.87
C VAL A 139 -0.49 9.01 7.36
N GLY A 140 -0.01 10.21 7.72
CA GLY A 140 -0.03 10.70 9.10
C GLY A 140 -1.45 10.91 9.61
N LEU A 141 -2.31 11.53 8.80
CA LEU A 141 -3.72 11.69 9.14
C LEU A 141 -4.40 10.34 9.39
N LEU A 142 -4.21 9.36 8.49
CA LEU A 142 -4.78 8.03 8.64
C LEU A 142 -4.30 7.37 9.93
N ALA A 143 -2.98 7.38 10.19
CA ALA A 143 -2.40 6.78 11.40
C ALA A 143 -2.94 7.46 12.67
N ARG A 144 -2.94 8.79 12.72
CA ARG A 144 -3.40 9.57 13.86
C ARG A 144 -4.87 9.32 14.20
N GLN A 145 -5.73 9.36 13.18
CA GLN A 145 -7.18 9.24 13.36
C GLN A 145 -7.62 7.82 13.71
N SER A 146 -6.93 6.81 13.15
CA SER A 146 -7.27 5.40 13.38
C SER A 146 -6.54 4.77 14.57
N GLY A 147 -5.42 5.35 15.01
CA GLY A 147 -4.48 4.71 15.93
C GLY A 147 -3.73 3.52 15.31
N ALA A 148 -3.84 3.31 14.00
CA ALA A 148 -3.21 2.18 13.32
C ALA A 148 -1.68 2.37 13.25
N PRO A 149 -0.88 1.36 13.63
CA PRO A 149 0.55 1.38 13.37
C PRO A 149 0.82 1.33 11.86
N VAL A 150 1.97 1.85 11.45
CA VAL A 150 2.43 1.86 10.07
C VAL A 150 3.58 0.90 9.88
N VAL A 151 3.40 -0.12 9.03
CA VAL A 151 4.47 -1.02 8.59
C VAL A 151 5.12 -0.43 7.33
N PRO A 152 6.37 0.04 7.40
CA PRO A 152 7.08 0.54 6.23
C PRO A 152 7.50 -0.61 5.31
N VAL A 153 7.43 -0.39 4.00
CA VAL A 153 7.84 -1.37 2.98
C VAL A 153 8.72 -0.71 1.95
N ARG A 154 9.93 -1.23 1.78
CA ARG A 154 10.83 -0.81 0.71
C ARG A 154 10.73 -1.76 -0.47
N ALA A 155 10.34 -1.22 -1.61
CA ALA A 155 10.39 -1.89 -2.89
C ALA A 155 11.62 -1.45 -3.68
N ARG A 156 12.49 -2.41 -4.05
CA ARG A 156 13.70 -2.19 -4.85
C ARG A 156 13.63 -2.93 -6.19
N ASN A 157 14.43 -2.45 -7.14
CA ASN A 157 14.51 -2.95 -8.52
C ASN A 157 13.20 -2.82 -9.31
N THR A 158 12.28 -1.95 -8.87
CA THR A 158 10.95 -1.79 -9.47
C THR A 158 10.90 -0.78 -10.62
N LEU A 159 11.90 0.11 -10.72
CA LEU A 159 12.00 1.12 -11.79
C LEU A 159 12.23 0.47 -13.16
N SER A 160 12.99 -0.62 -13.16
CA SER A 160 13.49 -1.33 -14.35
C SER A 160 12.58 -2.49 -14.76
N ALA A 161 11.27 -2.39 -14.50
CA ALA A 161 10.29 -3.45 -14.76
C ALA A 161 10.27 -3.96 -16.22
N LEU A 162 10.85 -3.19 -17.15
CA LEU A 162 11.05 -3.54 -18.56
C LEU A 162 12.48 -3.98 -18.91
N SER A 163 13.53 -3.67 -18.12
CA SER A 163 14.93 -4.05 -18.41
C SER A 163 15.49 -5.17 -17.52
N GLY A 164 14.75 -5.65 -16.52
CA GLY A 164 14.96 -6.99 -15.98
C GLY A 164 15.91 -7.14 -14.79
N GLU A 165 16.13 -6.11 -13.96
CA GLU A 165 16.86 -6.28 -12.69
C GLU A 165 16.05 -7.12 -11.71
N ARG A 166 16.24 -8.44 -11.76
CA ARG A 166 15.62 -9.41 -10.87
C ARG A 166 16.63 -9.87 -9.81
N PRO A 167 16.19 -10.17 -8.59
CA PRO A 167 14.80 -10.12 -8.11
C PRO A 167 14.32 -8.71 -7.72
N TYR A 168 13.03 -8.45 -7.90
CA TYR A 168 12.31 -7.43 -7.14
C TYR A 168 12.41 -7.77 -5.65
N ARG A 169 12.74 -6.80 -4.81
CA ARG A 169 12.86 -7.03 -3.35
C ARG A 169 11.83 -6.18 -2.64
N LEU A 170 11.04 -6.82 -1.78
CA LEU A 170 10.20 -6.15 -0.79
C LEU A 170 10.73 -6.46 0.61
N THR A 171 11.13 -5.43 1.33
CA THR A 171 11.57 -5.53 2.72
C THR A 171 10.55 -4.78 3.59
N PHE A 172 9.94 -5.48 4.54
CA PHE A 172 8.97 -4.94 5.49
C PHE A 172 9.69 -4.64 6.81
N GLY A 173 9.60 -3.41 7.29
CA GLY A 173 10.22 -2.98 8.54
C GLY A 173 9.30 -3.13 9.75
N ALA A 174 9.86 -2.92 10.94
CA ALA A 174 9.10 -2.93 12.18
C ALA A 174 7.97 -1.87 12.17
N PRO A 175 6.81 -2.16 12.79
CA PRO A 175 5.71 -1.20 12.83
C PRO A 175 6.10 0.09 13.56
N VAL A 176 5.89 1.24 12.91
CA VAL A 176 5.97 2.57 13.51
C VAL A 176 4.66 2.84 14.24
N PRO A 177 4.66 3.11 15.56
CA PRO A 177 3.45 3.43 16.32
C PRO A 177 2.76 4.68 15.77
N ALA A 178 1.43 4.73 15.83
CA ALA A 178 0.67 5.91 15.43
C ALA A 178 1.06 7.15 16.26
N PRO A 179 1.00 8.36 15.68
CA PRO A 179 1.21 9.58 16.45
C PRO A 179 0.03 9.82 17.41
N PRO A 180 0.20 10.67 18.44
CA PRO A 180 -0.89 11.03 19.35
C PRO A 180 -2.11 11.56 18.60
N LYS A 181 -3.31 11.18 19.05
CA LYS A 181 -4.57 11.50 18.37
C LYS A 181 -4.87 13.00 18.34
N ASP A 182 -4.61 13.67 19.46
CA ASP A 182 -4.94 15.09 19.70
C ASP A 182 -3.67 15.93 19.97
N PRO A 183 -2.79 16.12 18.97
CA PRO A 183 -1.64 17.00 19.10
C PRO A 183 -2.09 18.47 19.00
N GLU A 184 -1.30 19.39 19.56
CA GLU A 184 -1.55 20.85 19.47
C GLU A 184 -1.72 21.33 18.03
N ASP A 185 -0.89 20.84 17.11
CA ASP A 185 -1.03 21.06 15.67
C ASP A 185 -1.13 19.73 14.91
N SER A 186 -2.36 19.37 14.55
CA SER A 186 -2.66 18.18 13.75
C SER A 186 -1.98 18.17 12.39
N ARG A 187 -1.88 19.31 11.68
CA ARG A 187 -1.31 19.32 10.32
C ARG A 187 0.19 19.10 10.36
N SER A 188 0.86 19.76 11.29
CA SER A 188 2.29 19.61 11.49
C SER A 188 2.64 18.20 11.97
N ALA A 189 1.84 17.63 12.89
CA ALA A 189 2.00 16.24 13.33
C ALA A 189 1.80 15.23 12.19
N ASP A 190 0.75 15.39 11.37
CA ASP A 190 0.46 14.50 10.24
C ASP A 190 1.58 14.54 9.19
N ARG A 191 2.18 15.71 8.97
CA ARG A 191 3.33 15.87 8.06
C ARG A 191 4.61 15.27 8.62
N ALA A 192 4.95 15.59 9.87
CA ALA A 192 6.17 15.08 10.52
C ALA A 192 6.14 13.55 10.59
N PHE A 193 4.98 12.97 10.90
CA PHE A 193 4.81 11.53 10.90
C PHE A 193 4.97 10.92 9.50
N ALA A 194 4.42 11.56 8.46
CA ALA A 194 4.62 11.10 7.09
C ALA A 194 6.09 11.14 6.64
N GLU A 195 6.84 12.16 7.08
CA GLU A 195 8.29 12.28 6.87
C GLU A 195 9.06 11.17 7.62
N ALA A 196 8.69 10.88 8.87
CA ALA A 196 9.28 9.78 9.65
C ALA A 196 9.00 8.40 9.02
N VAL A 197 7.77 8.15 8.57
CA VAL A 197 7.42 6.91 7.84
C VAL A 197 8.22 6.80 6.55
N MET A 198 8.38 7.89 5.80
CA MET A 198 9.20 7.88 4.59
C MET A 198 10.66 7.59 4.92
N ALA A 199 11.23 8.22 5.96
CA ALA A 199 12.59 7.91 6.41
C ALA A 199 12.74 6.42 6.80
N ALA A 200 11.76 5.85 7.50
CA ALA A 200 11.73 4.44 7.85
C ALA A 200 11.68 3.52 6.62
N ILE A 201 10.92 3.88 5.58
CA ILE A 201 10.91 3.14 4.31
C ILE A 201 12.32 3.13 3.68
N PHE A 202 12.99 4.28 3.60
CA PHE A 202 14.29 4.40 2.94
C PHE A 202 15.48 3.89 3.78
N ALA A 203 15.27 3.65 5.07
CA ALA A 203 16.25 3.00 5.95
C ALA A 203 16.32 1.47 5.78
N LEU A 204 15.32 0.86 5.13
CA LEU A 204 15.29 -0.57 4.76
C LEU A 204 16.06 -0.81 3.46
#